data_AF-A0A923J6W0-F1
#
_entry.id   AF-A0A923J6W0-F1
#
_cell.length_a   1.000
_cell.length_b   1.000
_cell.length_c   1.000
_cell.angle_alpha   90.00
_cell.angle_beta   90.00
_cell.angle_gamma   90.00
#
_symmetry.space_group_name_H-M   'P 1'
#
loop_
_entity.id
_entity.type
_entity.pdbx_description
1 polymer ?
#
loop_
_entity_poly.entity_id
_entity_poly.type
_entity_poly.pdbx_seq_one_letter_code
_entity_poly.pdbx_strand_id
1 'polypeptide(L)'
;MVVLEARHLGYGGTGRNGGRDGRYRPRYRSGKKHVGKEGLETLFKIANLGAGIIRERIRKYNIDADFVPGYGYLAYNQRQLKTLRQWEKEFKAATPDEEIELYTGKEVQQVVGSEVYCGALKHMGGGQIHSLNMLLGSAQAAHSLG
;
A
#
# COMPACT_ATOMS: atom_id res chain seq x y z
N MET A 1 -20.10 18.48 11.89
CA MET A 1 -19.96 17.06 12.37
C MET A 1 -19.26 17.06 13.73
N VAL A 2 -19.54 16.12 14.65
CA VAL A 2 -18.86 16.06 15.97
C VAL A 2 -18.07 14.76 16.10
N VAL A 3 -16.80 14.86 16.49
CA VAL A 3 -15.91 13.73 16.77
C VAL A 3 -15.50 13.79 18.24
N LEU A 4 -15.66 12.68 18.97
CA LEU A 4 -15.23 12.54 20.37
C LEU A 4 -13.99 11.65 20.42
N GLU A 5 -12.87 12.22 20.89
CA GLU A 5 -11.60 11.52 21.11
C GLU A 5 -11.27 11.56 22.60
N ALA A 6 -10.92 10.41 23.18
CA ALA A 6 -10.71 10.27 24.62
C ALA A 6 -9.41 10.95 25.09
N ARG A 7 -8.42 11.10 24.19
CA ARG A 7 -7.16 11.78 24.48
C ARG A 7 -6.86 12.88 23.45
N HIS A 8 -5.93 12.63 22.54
CA HIS A 8 -5.57 13.51 21.45
C HIS A 8 -5.60 12.73 20.14
N LEU A 9 -5.87 13.42 19.04
CA LEU A 9 -5.91 12.81 17.71
C LEU A 9 -4.59 12.08 17.43
N GLY A 10 -4.68 10.81 17.09
CA GLY A 10 -3.53 9.96 16.80
C GLY A 10 -2.98 9.19 18.00
N TYR A 11 -3.56 9.32 19.20
CA TYR A 11 -3.11 8.58 20.39
C TYR A 11 -3.18 7.05 20.22
N GLY A 12 -4.07 6.55 19.37
CA GLY A 12 -4.23 5.12 19.07
C GLY A 12 -3.18 4.56 18.11
N GLY A 13 -3.58 3.54 17.34
CA GLY A 13 -2.70 2.87 16.37
C GLY A 13 -2.19 3.78 15.25
N THR A 14 -2.91 4.84 14.91
CA THR A 14 -2.56 5.74 13.80
C THR A 14 -1.27 6.51 14.04
N GLY A 15 -1.02 7.00 15.27
CA GLY A 15 0.22 7.70 15.60
C GLY A 15 1.44 6.80 15.79
N ARG A 16 1.27 5.47 15.72
CA ARG A 16 2.35 4.48 15.91
C ARG A 16 2.50 3.50 14.75
N ASN A 17 1.75 3.69 13.66
CA ASN A 17 1.86 2.84 12.49
C ASN A 17 3.01 3.31 11.59
N GLY A 18 3.63 2.37 10.86
CA GLY A 18 4.75 2.69 9.95
C GLY A 18 4.32 3.24 8.58
N GLY A 19 3.08 3.74 8.43
CA GLY A 19 2.69 4.50 7.25
C GLY A 19 2.43 3.72 5.96
N ARG A 20 2.36 2.38 6.02
CA ARG A 20 2.27 1.55 4.80
C ARG A 20 0.83 1.45 4.29
N ASP A 21 0.54 2.15 3.19
CA ASP A 21 -0.74 2.13 2.48
C ASP A 21 -0.74 1.16 1.28
N GLY A 22 -1.80 0.39 1.04
CA GLY A 22 -1.92 -0.43 -0.18
C GLY A 22 -0.99 -1.65 -0.32
N ARG A 23 -0.26 -2.06 0.73
CA ARG A 23 0.64 -3.24 0.64
C ARG A 23 -0.15 -4.54 0.58
N TYR A 24 0.06 -5.33 -0.47
CA TYR A 24 -0.44 -6.71 -0.55
C TYR A 24 0.20 -7.58 0.54
N ARG A 25 -0.64 -8.27 1.33
CA ARG A 25 -0.21 -9.19 2.37
C ARG A 25 -0.49 -10.63 1.95
N PRO A 26 0.50 -11.53 1.91
CA PRO A 26 0.30 -12.95 1.57
C PRO A 26 -0.77 -13.66 2.42
N ARG A 27 -1.04 -13.16 3.63
CA ARG A 27 -2.08 -13.66 4.53
C ARG A 27 -3.49 -13.58 3.95
N TYR A 28 -3.74 -12.71 2.95
CA TYR A 28 -5.02 -12.72 2.21
C TYR A 28 -5.30 -14.12 1.62
N ARG A 29 -4.28 -14.79 1.06
CA ARG A 29 -4.42 -16.17 0.56
C ARG A 29 -4.75 -17.19 1.64
N SER A 30 -4.29 -17.03 2.87
CA SER A 30 -4.65 -17.91 4.00
C SER A 30 -6.12 -17.79 4.40
N GLY A 31 -6.74 -16.62 4.13
CA GLY A 31 -8.15 -16.36 4.33
C GLY A 31 -9.08 -17.07 3.34
N LYS A 32 -8.57 -17.61 2.21
CA LYS A 32 -9.40 -18.28 1.18
C LYS A 32 -10.33 -19.35 1.75
N LYS A 33 -9.89 -20.07 2.78
CA LYS A 33 -10.69 -21.11 3.45
C LYS A 33 -11.93 -20.54 4.18
N HIS A 34 -11.90 -19.26 4.55
CA HIS A 34 -12.94 -18.61 5.35
C HIS A 34 -13.79 -17.64 4.53
N VAL A 35 -13.22 -16.95 3.53
CA VAL A 35 -13.92 -15.91 2.74
C VAL A 35 -14.20 -16.31 1.28
N GLY A 36 -13.76 -17.49 0.85
CA GLY A 36 -13.93 -17.95 -0.54
C GLY A 36 -13.13 -17.13 -1.56
N LYS A 37 -13.35 -17.41 -2.85
CA LYS A 37 -12.69 -16.70 -3.97
C LYS A 37 -13.22 -15.27 -4.11
N GLU A 38 -14.53 -15.10 -4.05
CA GLU A 38 -15.21 -13.80 -4.20
C GLU A 38 -14.87 -12.84 -3.05
N GLY A 39 -14.83 -13.33 -1.80
CA GLY A 39 -14.43 -12.51 -0.66
C GLY A 39 -12.96 -12.06 -0.75
N LEU A 40 -12.10 -12.90 -1.34
CA LEU A 40 -10.71 -12.51 -1.61
C LEU A 40 -10.64 -11.37 -2.65
N GLU A 41 -11.39 -11.49 -3.75
CA GLU A 41 -11.47 -10.44 -4.78
C GLU A 41 -12.00 -9.12 -4.20
N THR A 42 -13.00 -9.17 -3.33
CA THR A 42 -13.53 -7.99 -2.63
C THR A 42 -12.49 -7.36 -1.70
N LEU A 43 -11.74 -8.16 -0.92
CA LEU A 43 -10.67 -7.63 -0.06
C LEU A 43 -9.57 -6.95 -0.87
N PHE A 44 -9.21 -7.52 -2.02
CA PHE A 44 -8.26 -6.90 -2.95
C PHE A 44 -8.79 -5.57 -3.51
N LYS A 45 -10.05 -5.54 -3.97
CA LYS A 45 -10.69 -4.32 -4.44
C LYS A 45 -10.70 -3.23 -3.37
N ILE A 46 -11.10 -3.56 -2.14
CA ILE A 46 -11.13 -2.61 -1.01
C ILE A 46 -9.72 -2.09 -0.70
N ALA A 47 -8.70 -2.95 -0.68
CA ALA A 47 -7.33 -2.54 -0.42
C ALA A 47 -6.81 -1.56 -1.48
N ASN A 48 -7.09 -1.82 -2.77
CA ASN A 48 -6.68 -0.94 -3.87
C ASN A 48 -7.48 0.38 -3.88
N LEU A 49 -8.79 0.33 -3.61
CA LEU A 49 -9.63 1.52 -3.46
C LEU A 49 -9.13 2.42 -2.33
N GLY A 50 -8.70 1.84 -1.21
CA GLY A 50 -8.15 2.58 -0.06
C GLY A 50 -6.97 3.48 -0.46
N ALA A 51 -6.00 2.93 -1.20
CA ALA A 51 -4.85 3.70 -1.65
C ALA A 51 -5.21 4.80 -2.66
N GLY A 52 -6.16 4.51 -3.56
CA GLY A 52 -6.72 5.53 -4.47
C GLY A 52 -7.35 6.70 -3.71
N ILE A 53 -8.20 6.40 -2.72
CA ILE A 53 -8.88 7.41 -1.90
C ILE A 53 -7.89 8.25 -1.09
N ILE A 54 -6.85 7.63 -0.53
CA ILE A 54 -5.81 8.36 0.22
C ILE A 54 -5.09 9.35 -0.69
N ARG A 55 -4.64 8.92 -1.88
CA ARG A 55 -4.01 9.79 -2.88
C ARG A 55 -4.94 10.94 -3.30
N GLU A 56 -6.21 10.65 -3.54
CA GLU A 56 -7.21 11.65 -3.90
C GLU A 56 -7.41 12.68 -2.80
N ARG A 57 -7.55 12.24 -1.54
CA ARG A 57 -7.76 13.14 -0.38
C ARG A 57 -6.56 14.03 -0.12
N ILE A 58 -5.34 13.48 -0.22
CA ILE A 58 -4.11 14.27 -0.10
C ILE A 58 -4.13 15.41 -1.11
N ARG A 59 -4.43 15.11 -2.38
CA ARG A 59 -4.52 16.13 -3.44
C ARG A 59 -5.65 17.13 -3.20
N LYS A 60 -6.85 16.64 -2.88
CA LYS A 60 -8.07 17.46 -2.75
C LYS A 60 -7.98 18.47 -1.60
N TYR A 61 -7.40 18.05 -0.48
CA TYR A 61 -7.35 18.86 0.74
C TYR A 61 -5.95 19.40 1.05
N ASN A 62 -4.99 19.21 0.15
CA ASN A 62 -3.60 19.64 0.30
C ASN A 62 -2.98 19.17 1.63
N ILE A 63 -3.13 17.87 1.93
CA ILE A 63 -2.64 17.29 3.18
C ILE A 63 -1.15 16.97 3.04
N ASP A 64 -0.33 17.54 3.93
CA ASP A 64 1.11 17.28 3.99
C ASP A 64 1.43 15.94 4.69
N ALA A 65 1.14 14.83 4.00
CA ALA A 65 1.28 13.47 4.54
C ALA A 65 2.59 12.77 4.15
N ASP A 66 3.61 13.47 3.64
CA ASP A 66 4.87 12.87 3.16
C ASP A 66 4.63 11.65 2.25
N PHE A 67 3.71 11.76 1.30
CA PHE A 67 3.35 10.62 0.47
C PHE A 67 4.49 10.23 -0.48
N VAL A 68 4.97 9.00 -0.34
CA VAL A 68 5.97 8.39 -1.23
C VAL A 68 5.30 7.25 -2.01
N PRO A 69 5.13 7.37 -3.33
CA PRO A 69 4.48 6.33 -4.12
C PRO A 69 5.37 5.10 -4.28
N GLY A 70 4.72 3.94 -4.35
CA GLY A 70 5.30 2.68 -4.76
C GLY A 70 5.76 1.75 -3.64
N TYR A 71 5.88 0.46 -3.99
CA TYR A 71 6.50 -0.57 -3.19
C TYR A 71 7.43 -1.45 -4.02
N GLY A 72 8.55 -1.83 -3.40
CA GLY A 72 9.38 -2.94 -3.85
C GLY A 72 9.10 -4.21 -3.02
N TYR A 73 8.79 -5.31 -3.69
CA TYR A 73 8.83 -6.65 -3.09
C TYR A 73 10.11 -7.36 -3.56
N LEU A 74 10.97 -7.73 -2.62
CA LEU A 74 12.29 -8.26 -2.93
C LEU A 74 12.33 -9.78 -2.78
N ALA A 75 13.04 -10.43 -3.70
CA ALA A 75 13.34 -11.86 -3.68
C ALA A 75 14.84 -12.07 -3.48
N TYR A 76 15.19 -12.75 -2.40
CA TYR A 76 16.56 -13.17 -2.08
C TYR A 76 16.94 -14.49 -2.77
N ASN A 77 15.96 -15.33 -3.12
CA ASN A 77 16.20 -16.63 -3.75
C ASN A 77 15.19 -16.96 -4.86
N GLN A 78 15.50 -18.01 -5.63
CA GLN A 78 14.70 -18.44 -6.78
C GLN A 78 13.25 -18.84 -6.42
N ARG A 79 13.03 -19.40 -5.23
CA ARG A 79 11.67 -19.73 -4.75
C ARG A 79 10.84 -18.47 -4.52
N GLN A 80 11.43 -17.43 -3.94
CA GLN A 80 10.78 -16.14 -3.77
C GLN A 80 10.57 -15.44 -5.12
N LEU A 81 11.54 -15.53 -6.04
CA LEU A 81 11.39 -14.99 -7.39
C LEU A 81 10.22 -15.62 -8.14
N LYS A 82 10.04 -16.95 -8.05
CA LYS A 82 8.86 -17.63 -8.61
C LYS A 82 7.55 -17.10 -8.02
N THR A 83 7.56 -16.74 -6.74
CA THR A 83 6.40 -16.13 -6.07
C THR A 83 6.14 -14.72 -6.61
N LEU A 84 7.17 -13.90 -6.80
CA LEU A 84 7.04 -12.56 -7.38
C LEU A 84 6.51 -12.60 -8.81
N ARG A 85 6.96 -13.55 -9.65
CA ARG A 85 6.41 -13.77 -11.00
C ARG A 85 4.92 -14.09 -10.98
N GLN A 86 4.46 -14.84 -9.98
CA GLN A 86 3.04 -15.11 -9.83
C GLN A 86 2.28 -13.86 -9.38
N TRP A 87 2.81 -13.09 -8.44
CA TRP A 87 2.19 -11.85 -7.97
C TRP A 87 2.14 -10.77 -9.04
N GLU A 88 3.16 -10.65 -9.89
CA GLU A 88 3.15 -9.74 -11.03
C GLU A 88 1.89 -9.94 -11.89
N LYS A 89 1.59 -11.20 -12.23
CA LYS A 89 0.39 -11.55 -13.01
C LYS A 89 -0.90 -11.23 -12.26
N GLU A 90 -0.97 -11.57 -10.98
CA GLU A 90 -2.14 -11.32 -10.14
C GLU A 90 -2.39 -9.82 -9.97
N PHE A 91 -1.36 -9.01 -9.75
CA PHE A 91 -1.47 -7.56 -9.61
C PHE A 91 -1.82 -6.88 -10.93
N LYS A 92 -1.16 -7.22 -12.04
CA LYS A 92 -1.49 -6.67 -13.36
C LYS A 92 -2.95 -6.98 -13.75
N ALA A 93 -3.46 -8.15 -13.40
CA ALA A 93 -4.85 -8.50 -13.64
C ALA A 93 -5.83 -7.73 -12.73
N ALA A 94 -5.43 -7.43 -11.49
CA ALA A 94 -6.27 -6.74 -10.52
C ALA A 94 -6.27 -5.21 -10.67
N THR A 95 -5.17 -4.63 -11.16
CA THR A 95 -4.98 -3.19 -11.35
C THR A 95 -4.27 -2.94 -12.69
N PRO A 96 -4.99 -3.02 -13.81
CA PRO A 96 -4.41 -2.90 -15.15
C PRO A 96 -3.74 -1.55 -15.42
N ASP A 97 -4.22 -0.49 -14.77
CA ASP A 97 -3.74 0.88 -14.97
C ASP A 97 -2.53 1.23 -14.08
N GLU A 98 -2.14 0.35 -13.15
CA GLU A 98 -1.03 0.60 -12.23
C GLU A 98 0.29 0.07 -12.80
N GLU A 99 1.35 0.88 -12.68
CA GLU A 99 2.69 0.49 -13.11
C GLU A 99 3.23 -0.62 -12.20
N ILE A 100 3.39 -1.82 -12.78
CA ILE A 100 3.87 -3.01 -12.09
C ILE A 100 4.95 -3.68 -12.95
N GLU A 101 6.15 -3.79 -12.41
CA GLU A 101 7.32 -4.28 -13.15
C GLU A 101 8.17 -5.22 -12.30
N LEU A 102 8.57 -6.35 -12.90
CA LEU A 102 9.47 -7.32 -12.29
C LEU A 102 10.87 -7.17 -12.86
N TYR A 103 11.82 -6.84 -12.01
CA TYR A 103 13.25 -6.76 -12.30
C TYR A 103 13.97 -8.03 -11.84
N THR A 104 14.97 -8.46 -12.60
CA THR A 104 15.79 -9.63 -12.27
C THR A 104 17.26 -9.40 -12.57
N GLY A 105 18.14 -10.19 -11.94
CA GLY A 105 19.59 -10.05 -12.15
C GLY A 105 20.10 -8.67 -11.76
N LYS A 106 20.92 -8.05 -12.60
CA LYS A 106 21.56 -6.75 -12.31
C LYS A 106 20.58 -5.59 -12.21
N GLU A 107 19.44 -5.66 -12.87
CA GLU A 107 18.43 -4.59 -12.88
C GLU A 107 17.80 -4.37 -11.50
N VAL A 108 17.86 -5.36 -10.61
CA VAL A 108 17.36 -5.25 -9.23
C VAL A 108 18.04 -4.12 -8.47
N GLN A 109 19.30 -3.83 -8.78
CA GLN A 109 20.05 -2.73 -8.14
C GLN A 109 19.44 -1.36 -8.44
N GLN A 110 18.71 -1.20 -9.55
CA GLN A 110 18.00 0.05 -9.86
C GLN A 110 16.85 0.32 -8.89
N VAL A 111 16.32 -0.72 -8.23
CA VAL A 111 15.20 -0.62 -7.30
C VAL A 111 15.66 -0.45 -5.85
N VAL A 112 16.70 -1.18 -5.42
CA VAL A 112 17.11 -1.25 -4.00
C VAL A 112 18.61 -1.02 -3.76
N GLY A 113 19.41 -0.80 -4.81
CA GLY A 113 20.85 -0.51 -4.69
C GLY A 113 21.69 -1.65 -4.10
N SER A 114 21.15 -2.88 -4.06
CA SER A 114 21.79 -4.04 -3.44
C SER A 114 21.90 -5.21 -4.41
N GLU A 115 23.05 -5.87 -4.40
CA GLU A 115 23.31 -7.07 -5.23
C GLU A 115 22.80 -8.37 -4.59
N VAL A 116 22.32 -8.28 -3.35
CA VAL A 116 21.93 -9.42 -2.51
C VAL A 116 20.63 -10.07 -2.99
N TYR A 117 19.80 -9.32 -3.71
CA TYR A 117 18.49 -9.77 -4.18
C TYR A 117 18.54 -10.24 -5.64
N CYS A 118 17.99 -11.42 -5.91
CA CYS A 118 17.90 -11.97 -7.26
C CYS A 118 16.69 -11.47 -8.05
N GLY A 119 15.75 -10.76 -7.40
CA GLY A 119 14.59 -10.16 -8.06
C GLY A 119 13.90 -9.08 -7.23
N ALA A 120 13.21 -8.17 -7.91
CA ALA A 120 12.38 -7.13 -7.29
C ALA A 120 11.12 -6.91 -8.11
N LEU A 121 9.96 -6.87 -7.45
CA LEU A 121 8.69 -6.48 -8.06
C LEU A 121 8.32 -5.08 -7.57
N LYS A 122 8.36 -4.11 -8.48
CA LYS A 122 7.92 -2.73 -8.27
C LYS A 122 6.42 -2.65 -8.52
N HIS A 123 5.68 -2.00 -7.62
CA HIS A 123 4.24 -1.79 -7.73
C HIS A 123 3.88 -0.37 -7.32
N MET A 124 3.35 0.43 -8.25
CA MET A 124 3.12 1.88 -8.04
C MET A 124 1.74 2.26 -7.50
N GLY A 125 0.79 1.33 -7.42
CA GLY A 125 -0.57 1.62 -6.93
C GLY A 125 -0.75 1.86 -5.43
N GLY A 126 0.29 1.65 -4.61
CA GLY A 126 0.29 1.97 -3.19
C GLY A 126 1.41 2.96 -2.86
N GLY A 127 1.65 3.19 -1.58
CA GLY A 127 2.82 3.96 -1.15
C GLY A 127 2.95 4.03 0.36
N GLN A 128 3.86 4.88 0.81
CA GLN A 128 4.04 5.22 2.21
C GLN A 128 3.49 6.62 2.49
N ILE A 129 2.90 6.80 3.66
CA ILE A 129 2.48 8.10 4.20
C ILE A 129 2.99 8.29 5.63
N HIS A 130 3.15 9.53 6.06
CA HIS A 130 3.20 9.85 7.48
C HIS A 130 1.78 9.80 8.06
N SER A 131 1.44 8.68 8.70
CA SER A 131 0.07 8.39 9.13
C SER A 131 -0.53 9.41 10.09
N LEU A 132 0.28 9.98 10.99
CA LEU A 132 -0.17 11.01 11.91
C LEU A 132 -0.52 12.30 11.15
N ASN A 133 0.31 12.74 10.20
CA ASN A 133 0.06 13.93 9.40
C ASN A 133 -1.16 13.73 8.49
N MET A 134 -1.33 12.52 7.93
CA MET A 134 -2.54 12.17 7.19
C MET A 134 -3.81 12.31 8.05
N LEU A 135 -3.76 11.85 9.30
CA LEU A 135 -4.87 11.99 10.25
C LEU A 135 -5.14 13.46 10.59
N LEU A 136 -4.10 14.21 10.94
CA LEU A 136 -4.22 15.61 11.35
C LEU A 136 -4.73 16.48 10.20
N GLY A 137 -4.21 16.31 8.98
CA GLY A 137 -4.70 17.01 7.81
C GLY A 137 -6.12 16.61 7.42
N SER A 138 -6.50 15.34 7.61
CA SER A 138 -7.90 14.91 7.42
C SER A 138 -8.84 15.57 8.43
N ALA A 139 -8.41 15.71 9.68
CA ALA A 139 -9.19 16.39 10.72
C ALA A 139 -9.33 17.89 10.45
N GLN A 140 -8.25 18.54 10.00
CA GLN A 140 -8.28 19.95 9.56
C GLN A 140 -9.23 20.16 8.37
N ALA A 141 -9.15 19.29 7.36
CA ALA A 141 -10.05 19.32 6.21
C ALA A 141 -11.51 19.16 6.63
N ALA A 142 -11.82 18.18 7.49
CA ALA A 142 -13.16 17.99 8.03
C ALA A 142 -13.65 19.22 8.80
N HIS A 143 -12.81 19.80 9.65
CA HIS A 143 -13.15 21.00 10.41
C HIS A 143 -13.47 22.20 9.51
N SER A 144 -12.74 22.36 8.40
CA SER A 144 -12.99 23.44 7.43
C SER A 144 -14.33 23.33 6.68
N LEU A 145 -14.96 22.15 6.69
CA LEU A 145 -16.21 21.86 6.00
C LEU A 145 -17.46 21.87 6.89
N GLY A 146 -17.31 21.94 8.23
CA GLY A 146 -18.40 22.03 9.21
C GLY A 146 -18.85 20.71 9.85
#